data_AF-A0A2M8BM52-F1
#
_entry.id   AF-A0A2M8BM52-F1
#
_cell.length_a   1.000
_cell.length_b   1.000
_cell.length_c   1.000
_cell.angle_alpha   90.00
_cell.angle_beta   90.00
_cell.angle_gamma   90.00
#
_symmetry.space_group_name_H-M   'P 1'
#
loop_
_entity.id
_entity.type
_entity.pdbx_description
1 polymer ?
#
loop_
_entity_poly.entity_id
_entity_poly.type
_entity_poly.pdbx_seq_one_letter_code
_entity_poly.pdbx_strand_id
1 'polypeptide(L)'
;MFKLTSLNLNGIRSASSKGLQAWVNQTASDCICVQEIKAQAGDVAARFDQLGDLRGYFHFAEKKGYSGVGIYSRQEPSEVITGLCEPEFDAEGRCVELRFDSA
;
A
#
# COMPACT_ATOMS: atom_id res chain seq x y z
N MET A 1 3.26 17.75 -12.55
CA MET A 1 4.42 17.24 -11.79
C MET A 1 3.92 16.05 -10.98
N PHE A 2 4.59 14.90 -11.06
CA PHE A 2 4.20 13.72 -10.31
C PHE A 2 4.57 13.87 -8.82
N LYS A 3 3.64 13.53 -7.93
CA LYS A 3 3.80 13.59 -6.47
C LYS A 3 3.74 12.20 -5.86
N LEU A 4 4.91 11.72 -5.43
CA LEU A 4 5.08 10.49 -4.67
C LEU A 4 5.16 10.81 -3.17
N THR A 5 4.37 10.09 -2.38
CA THR A 5 4.36 10.18 -0.93
C THR A 5 4.75 8.84 -0.33
N SER A 6 5.54 8.82 0.76
CA SER A 6 5.82 7.60 1.52
C SER A 6 5.41 7.79 2.98
N LEU A 7 4.69 6.82 3.54
CA LEU A 7 4.14 6.89 4.89
C LEU A 7 4.14 5.52 5.57
N ASN A 8 4.92 5.36 6.63
CA ASN A 8 4.74 4.23 7.55
C ASN A 8 3.50 4.50 8.42
N LEU A 9 2.52 3.60 8.35
CA LEU A 9 1.21 3.77 8.98
C LEU A 9 1.17 3.32 10.44
N ASN A 10 2.12 2.47 10.86
CA ASN A 10 2.05 1.74 12.12
C ASN A 10 0.66 1.11 12.37
N GLY A 11 0.09 0.50 11.33
CA GLY A 11 -1.23 -0.13 11.31
C GLY A 11 -2.27 0.70 10.56
N ILE A 12 -2.74 0.18 9.43
CA ILE A 12 -3.69 0.87 8.54
C ILE A 12 -5.03 1.22 9.23
N ARG A 13 -5.52 0.33 10.11
CA ARG A 13 -6.73 0.58 10.90
C ARG A 13 -6.57 1.77 11.84
N SER A 14 -5.42 1.88 12.51
CA SER A 14 -5.12 3.00 13.42
C SER A 14 -4.95 4.30 12.63
N ALA A 15 -4.18 4.28 11.53
CA ALA A 15 -4.02 5.44 10.66
C ALA A 15 -5.38 5.92 10.09
N SER A 16 -6.25 5.00 9.66
CA SER A 16 -7.58 5.33 9.19
C SER A 16 -8.43 6.01 10.27
N SER A 17 -8.44 5.50 11.51
CA SER A 17 -9.16 6.14 12.64
C SER A 17 -8.63 7.54 12.98
N LYS A 18 -7.39 7.85 12.60
CA LYS A 18 -6.73 9.15 12.80
C LYS A 18 -6.86 10.08 11.59
N GLY A 19 -7.67 9.71 10.58
CA GLY A 19 -7.99 10.58 9.46
C GLY A 19 -7.10 10.41 8.22
N LEU A 20 -6.46 9.25 8.03
CA LEU A 20 -5.66 8.96 6.82
C LEU A 20 -6.40 9.32 5.53
N GLN A 21 -7.67 8.92 5.39
CA GLN A 21 -8.47 9.19 4.19
C GLN A 21 -8.61 10.69 3.90
N ALA A 22 -8.92 11.48 4.93
CA ALA A 22 -9.07 12.93 4.79
C ALA A 22 -7.73 13.58 4.41
N TRP A 23 -6.62 13.10 4.98
CA TRP A 23 -5.28 13.57 4.67
C TRP A 23 -4.85 13.25 3.23
N VAL A 24 -5.13 12.04 2.74
CA VAL A 24 -4.85 11.64 1.35
C VAL A 24 -5.57 12.57 0.36
N ASN A 25 -6.85 12.86 0.61
CA ASN A 25 -7.64 13.75 -0.25
C ASN A 25 -7.08 15.19 -0.30
N GLN A 26 -6.45 15.67 0.76
CA GLN A 26 -5.85 17.01 0.82
C GLN A 26 -4.47 17.07 0.16
N THR A 27 -3.69 15.99 0.24
CA THR A 27 -2.32 15.99 -0.28
C THR A 27 -2.25 15.90 -1.80
N ALA A 28 -3.32 15.46 -2.46
CA ALA A 28 -3.39 15.29 -3.91
C ALA A 28 -2.21 14.47 -4.49
N SER A 29 -1.76 13.44 -3.76
CA SER A 29 -0.66 12.56 -4.19
C SER A 29 -1.10 11.73 -5.40
N ASP A 30 -0.21 11.53 -6.37
CA ASP A 30 -0.44 10.65 -7.52
C ASP A 30 -0.18 9.19 -7.15
N CYS A 31 0.75 8.98 -6.20
CA CYS A 31 1.14 7.68 -5.69
C CYS A 31 1.54 7.77 -4.20
N ILE A 32 1.15 6.77 -3.41
CA ILE A 32 1.46 6.70 -1.97
C ILE A 32 1.99 5.31 -1.63
N CYS A 33 3.25 5.24 -1.21
CA CYS A 33 3.85 4.04 -0.63
C CYS A 33 3.52 3.98 0.86
N VAL A 34 2.97 2.86 1.34
CA VAL A 34 2.66 2.63 2.75
C VAL A 34 3.41 1.43 3.30
N GLN A 35 3.85 1.54 4.56
CA GLN A 35 4.52 0.45 5.28
C GLN A 35 3.87 0.20 6.64
N GLU A 36 4.14 -0.96 7.21
CA GLU A 36 3.54 -1.43 8.46
C GLU A 36 2.00 -1.38 8.42
N ILE A 37 1.42 -1.96 7.39
CA ILE A 37 -0.03 -2.08 7.26
C ILE A 37 -0.63 -2.86 8.44
N LYS A 38 0.08 -3.90 8.92
CA LYS A 38 -0.31 -4.76 10.06
C LYS A 38 -1.71 -5.33 9.91
N ALA A 39 -2.08 -5.71 8.69
CA ALA A 39 -3.38 -6.25 8.34
C ALA A 39 -3.23 -7.32 7.26
N GLN A 40 -4.30 -8.09 7.05
CA GLN A 40 -4.35 -9.15 6.03
C GLN A 40 -5.24 -8.76 4.86
N ALA A 41 -5.17 -9.51 3.75
CA ALA A 41 -5.97 -9.23 2.56
C ALA A 41 -7.47 -9.05 2.87
N GLY A 42 -8.05 -9.91 3.71
CA GLY A 42 -9.44 -9.81 4.14
C GLY A 42 -9.77 -8.62 5.05
N ASP A 43 -8.78 -8.06 5.75
CA ASP A 43 -8.96 -6.82 6.54
C ASP A 43 -8.99 -5.57 5.64
N VAL A 44 -8.31 -5.64 4.49
CA VAL A 44 -8.12 -4.53 3.54
C VAL A 44 -9.21 -4.51 2.47
N ALA A 45 -9.63 -5.67 1.99
CA ALA A 45 -10.64 -5.79 0.95
C ALA A 45 -11.91 -4.98 1.28
N ALA A 46 -12.40 -4.22 0.30
CA ALA A 46 -13.58 -3.34 0.37
C ALA A 46 -13.55 -2.24 1.45
N ARG A 47 -12.41 -2.04 2.14
CA ARG A 47 -12.29 -1.05 3.22
C ARG A 47 -11.11 -0.10 3.04
N PHE A 48 -9.97 -0.65 2.62
CA PHE A 48 -8.69 0.03 2.50
C PHE A 48 -7.97 -0.32 1.20
N ASP A 49 -8.60 -1.07 0.30
CA ASP A 49 -8.12 -1.38 -1.04
C ASP A 49 -8.17 -0.16 -1.98
N GLN A 50 -8.81 0.92 -1.53
CA GLN A 50 -8.82 2.22 -2.18
C GLN A 50 -8.68 3.33 -1.14
N LEU A 51 -7.90 4.37 -1.47
CA LEU A 51 -7.83 5.62 -0.70
C LEU A 51 -8.11 6.80 -1.63
N GLY A 52 -9.35 7.30 -1.59
CA GLY A 52 -9.82 8.32 -2.55
C GLY A 52 -9.87 7.72 -3.95
N ASP A 53 -9.24 8.36 -4.93
CA ASP A 53 -9.16 7.83 -6.30
C ASP A 53 -7.93 6.93 -6.52
N LEU A 54 -7.19 6.58 -5.47
CA LEU A 54 -5.98 5.76 -5.55
C LEU A 54 -6.31 4.29 -5.25
N ARG A 55 -5.99 3.40 -6.19
CA ARG A 55 -6.13 1.95 -6.04
C ARG A 55 -4.91 1.35 -5.33
N GLY A 56 -5.14 0.49 -4.35
CA GLY A 56 -4.10 -0.15 -3.55
C GLY A 56 -3.62 -1.49 -4.10
N TYR A 57 -2.32 -1.71 -4.03
CA TYR A 57 -1.62 -2.95 -4.39
C TYR A 57 -0.72 -3.33 -3.21
N PHE A 58 -0.77 -4.58 -2.76
CA PHE A 58 -0.25 -4.94 -1.44
C PHE A 58 0.58 -6.22 -1.46
N HIS A 59 1.56 -6.27 -0.56
CA HIS A 59 2.23 -7.49 -0.13
C HIS A 59 2.03 -7.65 1.38
N PHE A 60 1.24 -8.65 1.77
CA PHE A 60 0.92 -8.92 3.18
C PHE A 60 1.91 -9.93 3.76
N ALA A 61 2.27 -9.75 5.04
CA ALA A 61 3.05 -10.75 5.75
C ALA A 61 2.18 -11.97 6.09
N GLU A 62 2.76 -13.16 6.14
CA GLU A 62 2.05 -14.37 6.60
C GLU A 62 1.64 -14.26 8.07
N LYS A 63 2.49 -13.62 8.89
CA LYS A 63 2.20 -13.37 10.29
C LYS A 63 1.10 -12.32 10.42
N LYS A 64 -0.02 -12.71 11.04
CA LYS A 64 -1.16 -11.82 11.32
C LYS A 64 -0.75 -10.60 12.13
N GLY A 65 -1.20 -9.41 11.69
CA GLY A 65 -0.94 -8.15 12.39
C GLY A 65 0.51 -7.66 12.31
N TYR A 66 1.32 -8.22 11.42
CA TYR A 66 2.74 -7.91 11.28
C TYR A 66 3.04 -7.26 9.92
N SER A 67 4.04 -6.37 9.89
CA SER A 67 4.63 -5.80 8.66
C SER A 67 3.57 -5.40 7.61
N GLY A 68 3.71 -5.85 6.37
CA GLY A 68 2.85 -5.52 5.24
C GLY A 68 3.21 -4.18 4.62
N VAL A 69 3.34 -4.17 3.30
CA VAL A 69 3.57 -2.97 2.48
C VAL A 69 2.52 -2.84 1.38
N GLY A 70 2.33 -1.62 0.91
CA GLY A 70 1.39 -1.34 -0.18
C GLY A 70 1.76 -0.09 -0.95
N ILE A 71 1.27 0.00 -2.17
CA ILE A 71 1.33 1.19 -2.99
C ILE A 71 -0.09 1.52 -3.44
N TYR A 72 -0.52 2.75 -3.17
CA TYR A 72 -1.73 3.33 -3.74
C TYR A 72 -1.36 4.16 -4.96
N SER A 73 -1.97 3.90 -6.11
CA SER A 73 -1.68 4.62 -7.36
C SER A 73 -2.95 5.09 -8.03
N ARG A 74 -2.92 6.31 -8.60
CA ARG A 74 -4.01 6.80 -9.46
C ARG A 74 -3.98 6.15 -10.84
N GLN A 75 -2.78 5.93 -11.36
CA GLN A 75 -2.57 5.24 -12.64
C GLN A 75 -2.54 3.74 -12.40
N GLU A 76 -3.18 2.99 -13.29
CA GLU A 76 -3.06 1.52 -13.29
C GLU A 76 -1.65 1.14 -13.76
N PRO A 77 -0.90 0.34 -12.97
CA PRO A 77 0.43 -0.12 -13.37
C PRO A 77 0.32 -1.19 -14.45
N SER A 78 1.35 -1.29 -15.30
CA SER A 78 1.45 -2.37 -16.29
C SER A 78 1.79 -3.72 -15.66
N GLU A 79 2.52 -3.69 -14.54
CA GLU A 79 2.88 -4.89 -13.78
C GLU A 79 2.88 -4.60 -12.27
N VAL A 80 2.45 -5.59 -11.48
CA VAL A 80 2.53 -5.58 -10.02
C VAL A 80 3.36 -6.78 -9.59
N ILE A 81 4.47 -6.52 -8.91
CA ILE A 81 5.36 -7.57 -8.40
C ILE A 81 5.35 -7.51 -6.88
N THR A 82 5.14 -8.65 -6.23
CA THR A 82 5.20 -8.78 -4.78
C THR A 82 6.34 -9.69 -4.39
N GLY A 83 7.15 -9.24 -3.44
CA GLY A 83 8.28 -10.01 -2.94
C GLY A 83 9.57 -9.82 -3.73
N LEU A 84 10.60 -10.54 -3.31
CA LEU A 84 11.97 -10.49 -3.80
C LEU A 84 12.42 -11.84 -4.39
N CYS A 85 11.49 -12.78 -4.58
CA CYS A 85 11.78 -14.17 -4.96
C CYS A 85 12.64 -14.93 -3.94
N GLU A 86 12.56 -14.52 -2.67
CA GLU A 86 13.32 -15.10 -1.56
C GLU A 86 12.33 -15.43 -0.43
N PRO A 87 11.99 -16.71 -0.21
CA PRO A 87 10.89 -17.11 0.69
C PRO A 87 11.01 -16.56 2.12
N GLU A 88 12.23 -16.44 2.64
CA GLU A 88 12.48 -15.89 3.98
C GLU A 88 11.99 -14.44 4.10
N PHE A 89 12.20 -13.63 3.06
CA PHE A 89 11.79 -12.22 3.05
C PHE A 89 10.35 -12.03 2.58
N ASP A 90 9.87 -12.89 1.70
CA ASP A 90 8.51 -12.82 1.15
C ASP A 90 7.46 -13.14 2.22
N ALA A 91 7.76 -14.06 3.14
CA ALA A 91 6.90 -14.33 4.29
C ALA A 91 6.64 -13.09 5.17
N GLU A 92 7.52 -12.08 5.13
CA GLU A 92 7.38 -10.85 5.91
C GLU A 92 6.62 -9.73 5.19
N GLY A 93 6.25 -9.89 3.91
CA GLY A 93 5.43 -8.92 3.18
C GLY A 93 6.05 -7.52 3.11
N ARG A 94 7.32 -7.42 2.68
CA ARG A 94 8.12 -6.18 2.75
C ARG A 94 8.39 -5.48 1.43
N CYS A 95 8.07 -6.10 0.29
CA CYS A 95 8.33 -5.52 -1.02
C CYS A 95 7.10 -5.61 -1.92
N VAL A 96 6.73 -4.49 -2.53
CA VAL A 96 5.80 -4.42 -3.65
C VAL A 96 6.34 -3.40 -4.64
N GLU A 97 6.31 -3.76 -5.91
CA GLU A 97 6.79 -2.95 -7.02
C GLU A 97 5.65 -2.75 -8.02
N LEU A 98 5.48 -1.50 -8.45
CA LEU A 98 4.58 -1.14 -9.54
C LEU A 98 5.41 -0.67 -10.73
N ARG A 99 5.17 -1.26 -11.90
CA ARG A 99 5.79 -0.83 -13.16
C ARG A 99 4.82 -0.02 -14.00
N PHE A 100 5.35 0.95 -14.73
CA PHE A 100 4.60 1.85 -15.59
C PHE A 100 5.39 2.03 -16.90
N ASP A 101 4.86 1.48 -17.99
CA ASP A 101 5.56 1.46 -19.29
C ASP A 101 5.26 2.67 -20.17
N SER A 102 4.39 3.57 -19.72
CA SER A 102 4.02 4.80 -20.43
C SER A 102 3.90 5.97 -19.46
N ALA A 103 4.60 7.07 -19.77
CA ALA A 103 4.55 8.35 -19.07
C ALA A 103 3.44 9.26 -19.60
#